data_AF-A0A9W9S402-F1
#
_entry.id   AF-A0A9W9S402-F1
#
_cell.length_a   1.000
_cell.length_b   1.000
_cell.length_c   1.000
_cell.angle_alpha   90.00
_cell.angle_beta   90.00
_cell.angle_gamma   90.00
#
_symmetry.space_group_name_H-M   'P 1'
#
loop_
_entity.id
_entity.type
_entity.pdbx_description
1 polymer ?
#
loop_
_entity_poly.entity_id
_entity_poly.type
_entity_poly.pdbx_seq_one_letter_code
_entity_poly.pdbx_strand_id
1 'polypeptide(L)'
;MIVPKTLVILATVLTATATRVHNQIGGDAWIQDNQGHDYAFKRGKTVTIDGGWAFIWRDKSIYCPESSAAFGWPSGYGDVYLKDDGHLYDSSNNMLSDGAWICPWS
;
A
#
# COMPACT_ATOMS: atom_id res chain seq x y z
N MET A 1 -38.85 -17.51 31.45
CA MET A 1 -38.57 -16.08 31.25
C MET A 1 -37.26 -15.99 30.47
N ILE A 2 -37.30 -15.71 29.16
CA ILE A 2 -36.12 -15.71 28.28
C ILE A 2 -35.69 -14.26 28.12
N VAL A 3 -34.52 -13.91 28.63
CA VAL A 3 -33.94 -12.57 28.46
C VAL A 3 -33.19 -12.56 27.13
N PRO A 4 -33.59 -11.75 26.14
CA PRO A 4 -32.85 -11.66 24.89
C PRO A 4 -31.52 -10.96 25.18
N LYS A 5 -30.41 -11.66 24.91
CA LYS A 5 -29.08 -11.04 24.92
C LYS A 5 -28.94 -10.22 23.65
N THR A 6 -29.12 -8.91 23.77
CA THR A 6 -28.81 -7.96 22.71
C THR A 6 -27.31 -8.00 22.45
N LEU A 7 -26.93 -8.55 21.29
CA LEU A 7 -25.56 -8.51 20.80
C LEU A 7 -25.30 -7.09 20.28
N VAL A 8 -24.57 -6.28 21.04
CA VAL A 8 -24.08 -4.98 20.58
C VAL A 8 -22.84 -5.23 19.73
N ILE A 9 -23.00 -5.21 18.42
CA ILE A 9 -21.86 -5.21 17.49
C ILE A 9 -21.34 -3.77 17.44
N LEU A 10 -20.25 -3.49 18.16
CA LEU A 10 -19.45 -2.30 17.94
C LEU A 10 -18.78 -2.45 16.56
N ALA A 11 -19.43 -1.97 15.52
CA ALA A 11 -18.76 -1.75 14.25
C ALA A 11 -17.83 -0.54 14.42
N THR A 12 -16.58 -0.81 14.82
CA THR A 12 -15.52 0.20 14.68
C THR A 12 -15.37 0.46 13.20
N VAL A 13 -15.95 1.56 12.72
CA VAL A 13 -15.54 2.19 11.46
C VAL A 13 -14.08 2.54 11.65
N LEU A 14 -13.19 1.64 11.20
CA LEU A 14 -11.81 1.96 10.90
C LEU A 14 -11.88 3.02 9.81
N THR A 15 -11.99 4.29 10.21
CA THR A 15 -11.76 5.40 9.31
C THR A 15 -10.32 5.23 8.86
N ALA A 16 -10.14 4.65 7.69
CA ALA A 16 -8.86 4.59 7.02
C ALA A 16 -8.37 6.04 6.90
N THR A 17 -7.38 6.41 7.70
CA THR A 17 -6.72 7.69 7.50
C THR A 17 -5.95 7.60 6.19
N ALA A 18 -5.99 8.66 5.40
CA ALA A 18 -5.29 8.69 4.13
C ALA A 18 -3.78 8.46 4.36
N THR A 19 -3.18 7.55 3.59
CA THR A 19 -1.75 7.21 3.65
C THR A 19 -1.05 7.89 2.49
N ARG A 20 0.11 8.52 2.75
CA ARG A 20 0.99 9.00 1.68
C ARG A 20 1.98 7.91 1.28
N VAL A 21 1.92 7.47 0.04
CA VAL A 21 2.84 6.47 -0.52
C VAL A 21 3.85 7.20 -1.39
N HIS A 22 5.15 6.99 -1.14
CA HIS A 22 6.25 7.61 -1.87
C HIS A 22 6.90 6.61 -2.81
N ASN A 23 6.95 6.91 -4.11
CA ASN A 23 7.66 6.11 -5.08
C ASN A 23 9.12 6.57 -5.09
N GLN A 24 9.98 5.77 -4.47
CA GLN A 24 11.44 5.91 -4.54
C GLN A 24 12.07 4.79 -5.33
N ILE A 25 11.28 3.92 -5.96
CA ILE A 25 11.77 2.87 -6.83
C ILE A 25 12.16 3.50 -8.19
N GLY A 26 13.20 2.99 -8.84
CA GLY A 26 13.88 3.61 -9.99
C GLY A 26 13.08 4.03 -11.25
N GLY A 27 11.74 4.03 -11.27
CA GLY A 27 10.91 4.50 -12.39
C GLY A 27 9.39 4.52 -12.08
N ASP A 28 8.57 4.52 -13.12
CA ASP A 28 7.13 4.73 -13.03
C ASP A 28 6.32 3.44 -12.78
N ALA A 29 5.30 3.55 -11.94
CA ALA A 29 4.36 2.50 -11.60
C ALA A 29 2.92 3.03 -11.58
N TRP A 30 1.99 2.15 -11.27
CA TRP A 30 0.62 2.47 -10.91
C TRP A 30 0.30 1.87 -9.55
N ILE A 31 -0.64 2.50 -8.88
CA ILE A 31 -1.11 2.08 -7.56
C ILE A 31 -2.63 2.12 -7.54
N GLN A 32 -3.24 1.06 -7.05
CA GLN A 32 -4.66 0.95 -6.80
C GLN A 32 -4.90 0.92 -5.30
N ASP A 33 -5.81 1.76 -4.83
CA ASP A 33 -6.21 1.85 -3.44
C ASP A 33 -7.35 0.90 -3.07
N ASN A 34 -7.83 1.02 -1.82
CA ASN A 34 -8.89 0.18 -1.31
C ASN A 34 -10.30 0.46 -1.84
N GLN A 35 -10.46 1.52 -2.61
CA GLN A 35 -11.70 1.92 -3.27
C GLN A 35 -11.69 1.55 -4.76
N GLY A 36 -10.56 1.03 -5.26
CA GLY A 36 -10.38 0.71 -6.67
C GLY A 36 -9.99 1.93 -7.51
N HIS A 37 -9.50 3.01 -6.89
CA HIS A 37 -8.96 4.15 -7.62
C HIS A 37 -7.52 3.89 -8.04
N ASP A 38 -7.24 4.17 -9.30
CA ASP A 38 -5.92 4.01 -9.88
C ASP A 38 -5.19 5.35 -9.97
N TYR A 39 -3.96 5.39 -9.51
CA TYR A 39 -3.10 6.58 -9.56
C TYR A 39 -1.82 6.28 -10.35
N ALA A 40 -1.43 7.24 -11.19
CA ALA A 40 -0.10 7.23 -11.78
C ALA A 40 0.93 7.47 -10.67
N PHE A 41 1.80 6.49 -10.43
CA PHE A 41 2.77 6.52 -9.36
C PHE A 41 4.18 6.66 -9.94
N LYS A 42 4.50 7.87 -10.40
CA LYS A 42 5.77 8.17 -11.08
C LYS A 42 6.96 8.23 -10.12
N ARG A 43 8.17 8.03 -10.63
CA ARG A 43 9.41 8.11 -9.83
C ARG A 43 9.52 9.44 -9.08
N GLY A 44 9.86 9.36 -7.80
CA GLY A 44 10.03 10.52 -6.91
C GLY A 44 8.73 11.26 -6.61
N LYS A 45 7.57 10.69 -6.95
CA LYS A 45 6.25 11.26 -6.63
C LYS A 45 5.65 10.58 -5.42
N THR A 46 4.75 11.32 -4.79
CA THR A 46 3.94 10.87 -3.67
C THR A 46 2.49 10.85 -4.12
N VAL A 47 1.78 9.78 -3.79
CA VAL A 47 0.32 9.73 -3.90
C VAL A 47 -0.29 9.64 -2.51
N THR A 48 -1.49 10.16 -2.36
CA THR A 48 -2.28 9.95 -1.15
C THR A 48 -3.39 8.99 -1.51
N ILE A 49 -3.45 7.86 -0.81
CA ILE A 49 -4.46 6.83 -1.02
C ILE A 49 -5.28 6.67 0.25
N ASP A 50 -6.52 6.22 0.08
CA ASP A 50 -7.32 5.82 1.22
C ASP A 50 -6.92 4.40 1.66
N GLY A 51 -6.72 4.20 2.96
CA GLY A 51 -6.44 2.88 3.51
C GLY A 51 -4.98 2.58 3.81
N GLY A 52 -4.80 1.37 4.33
CA GLY A 52 -3.53 0.75 4.71
C GLY A 52 -3.17 -0.43 3.82
N TRP A 53 -3.55 -0.41 2.55
CA TRP A 53 -3.08 -1.39 1.57
C TRP A 53 -3.07 -0.77 0.18
N ALA A 54 -2.25 -1.32 -0.69
CA ALA A 54 -2.27 -0.97 -2.10
C ALA A 54 -1.82 -2.13 -2.98
N PHE A 55 -2.38 -2.22 -4.18
CA PHE A 55 -1.83 -3.03 -5.25
C PHE A 55 -0.98 -2.15 -6.15
N ILE A 56 0.29 -2.49 -6.32
CA ILE A 56 1.25 -1.71 -7.12
C ILE A 56 1.71 -2.57 -8.29
N TRP A 57 1.69 -2.02 -9.50
CA TRP A 57 2.16 -2.71 -10.70
C TRP A 57 2.87 -1.76 -11.65
N ARG A 58 3.61 -2.35 -12.59
CA ARG A 58 4.32 -1.65 -13.65
C ARG A 58 4.12 -2.36 -14.99
N ASP A 59 4.53 -1.68 -16.05
CA ASP A 59 4.45 -2.21 -17.41
C ASP A 59 5.45 -3.37 -17.56
N LYS A 60 4.98 -4.48 -18.13
CA LYS A 60 5.72 -5.74 -18.33
C LYS A 60 6.86 -5.61 -19.35
N SER A 61 6.94 -4.51 -20.10
CA SER A 61 8.02 -4.22 -21.06
C SER A 61 9.42 -4.18 -20.42
N ILE A 62 9.51 -4.09 -19.09
CA ILE A 62 10.75 -4.24 -18.34
C ILE A 62 10.80 -5.68 -17.81
N TYR A 63 11.79 -6.47 -18.25
CA TYR A 63 11.91 -7.91 -17.94
C TYR A 63 12.05 -8.11 -16.41
N CYS A 64 10.93 -8.30 -15.72
CA CYS A 64 10.84 -8.49 -14.28
C CYS A 64 9.77 -9.55 -13.97
N PRO A 65 10.13 -10.64 -13.25
CA PRO A 65 9.19 -11.69 -12.88
C PRO A 65 8.09 -11.21 -11.91
N GLU A 66 8.42 -10.37 -10.92
CA GLU A 66 7.45 -9.71 -10.03
C GLU A 66 7.15 -8.27 -10.46
N SER A 67 6.45 -8.08 -11.58
CA SER A 67 6.05 -6.74 -12.05
C SER A 67 4.84 -6.15 -11.31
N SER A 68 4.35 -6.83 -10.28
CA SER A 68 3.23 -6.37 -9.46
C SER A 68 3.26 -7.02 -8.09
N ALA A 69 2.88 -6.27 -7.06
CA ALA A 69 2.77 -6.75 -5.69
C ALA A 69 1.63 -6.07 -4.95
N ALA A 70 0.96 -6.84 -4.09
CA ALA A 70 0.02 -6.30 -3.12
C ALA A 70 0.76 -6.08 -1.80
N PHE A 71 0.55 -4.91 -1.21
CA PHE A 71 1.16 -4.52 0.04
C PHE A 71 0.09 -4.12 1.06
N GLY A 72 0.34 -4.42 2.33
CA GLY A 72 -0.52 -4.04 3.45
C GLY A 72 0.29 -3.45 4.60
N TRP A 73 -0.31 -2.49 5.30
CA TRP A 73 0.22 -1.84 6.50
C TRP A 73 -0.95 -1.30 7.35
N PRO A 74 -0.76 -1.01 8.65
CA PRO A 74 -1.85 -0.46 9.44
C PRO A 74 -2.27 0.93 8.94
N SER A 75 -3.59 1.20 8.90
CA SER A 75 -4.18 2.37 8.24
C SER A 75 -3.77 3.74 8.81
N GLY A 76 -3.07 3.79 9.94
CA GLY A 76 -2.55 5.00 10.59
C GLY A 76 -1.03 5.18 10.53
N TYR A 77 -0.30 4.41 9.73
CA TYR A 77 1.17 4.48 9.66
C TYR A 77 1.71 5.82 9.12
N GLY A 78 0.88 6.64 8.48
CA GLY A 78 1.27 7.92 7.89
C GLY A 78 1.91 7.75 6.53
N ASP A 79 3.22 8.01 6.42
CA ASP A 79 3.95 7.91 5.17
C ASP A 79 4.60 6.54 5.02
N VAL A 80 4.46 5.94 3.85
CA VAL A 80 5.13 4.69 3.46
C VAL A 80 5.95 4.90 2.19
N TYR A 81 7.04 4.16 2.06
CA TYR A 81 8.04 4.38 1.02
C TYR A 81 8.29 3.09 0.26
N LEU A 82 8.00 3.07 -1.04
CA LEU A 82 8.42 2.00 -1.94
C LEU A 82 9.84 2.32 -2.42
N LYS A 83 10.82 1.55 -1.95
CA LYS A 83 12.24 1.84 -2.19
C LYS A 83 12.81 1.09 -3.39
N ASP A 84 14.05 1.42 -3.73
CA ASP A 84 14.81 0.84 -4.83
C ASP A 84 15.04 -0.67 -4.73
N ASP A 85 14.87 -1.29 -3.57
CA ASP A 85 14.91 -2.74 -3.40
C ASP A 85 13.56 -3.42 -3.69
N GLY A 86 12.51 -2.65 -3.98
CA GLY A 86 11.18 -3.16 -4.26
C GLY A 86 10.28 -3.35 -3.04
N HIS A 87 10.78 -3.09 -1.84
CA HIS A 87 10.06 -3.30 -0.59
C HIS A 87 9.43 -2.01 -0.06
N LEU A 88 8.45 -2.16 0.83
CA LEU A 88 7.84 -1.04 1.54
C LEU A 88 8.50 -0.78 2.88
N TYR A 89 8.62 0.49 3.23
CA TYR A 89 9.22 0.96 4.47
C TYR A 89 8.37 2.04 5.13
N ASP A 90 8.50 2.17 6.45
CA ASP A 90 8.06 3.35 7.18
C ASP A 90 9.10 4.49 7.13
N SER A 91 8.75 5.63 7.72
CA SER A 91 9.62 6.81 7.83
C SER A 91 10.87 6.60 8.70
N SER A 92 10.89 5.55 9.53
CA SER A 92 12.04 5.15 10.36
C SER A 92 12.94 4.12 9.67
N ASN A 93 12.68 3.82 8.39
CA ASN A 93 13.36 2.80 7.60
C ASN A 93 13.15 1.35 8.09
N ASN A 94 12.08 1.06 8.82
CA ASN A 94 11.70 -0.33 9.08
C ASN A 94 10.93 -0.88 7.88
N MET A 95 11.31 -2.07 7.43
CA MET A 95 10.59 -2.76 6.35
C MET A 95 9.21 -3.21 6.83
N LEU A 96 8.18 -2.89 6.04
CA LEU A 96 6.78 -3.20 6.31
C LEU A 96 6.25 -4.35 5.46
N SER A 97 6.82 -4.55 4.27
CA SER A 97 6.37 -5.60 3.36
C SER A 97 6.68 -7.00 3.91
N ASP A 98 5.65 -7.84 4.07
CA ASP A 98 5.72 -9.23 4.53
C ASP A 98 6.32 -10.16 3.45
N GLY A 99 7.56 -9.90 3.04
CA GLY A 99 8.23 -10.60 1.94
C GLY A 99 7.71 -10.25 0.54
N ALA A 100 6.63 -9.48 0.43
CA ALA A 100 6.17 -8.90 -0.84
C ALA A 100 7.19 -7.89 -1.39
N TRP A 101 7.41 -7.93 -2.71
CA TRP A 101 8.28 -6.98 -3.41
C TRP A 101 7.88 -6.88 -4.88
N ILE A 102 8.27 -5.77 -5.50
CA ILE A 102 8.20 -5.55 -6.95
C ILE A 102 9.63 -5.32 -7.44
N CYS A 103 10.04 -5.84 -8.61
CA CYS A 103 11.46 -5.72 -8.94
C CYS A 103 11.93 -4.26 -9.00
N PRO A 104 13.17 -3.98 -8.53
CA PRO A 104 13.87 -2.74 -8.81
C PRO A 104 13.96 -2.42 -10.31
N TRP A 105 14.26 -1.17 -10.67
CA TRP A 105 14.85 -0.91 -11.98
C TRP A 105 16.33 -1.26 -11.90
N SER A 106 16.83 -1.97 -12.92
CA SER A 106 18.27 -2.06 -13.24
C SER A 106 18.72 -0.83 -14.02
#